data_AF-A0A4U6QU42-F1
#
_entry.id   AF-A0A4U6QU42-F1
#
_cell.length_a   1.000
_cell.length_b   1.000
_cell.length_c   1.000
_cell.angle_alpha   90.00
_cell.angle_beta   90.00
_cell.angle_gamma   90.00
#
_symmetry.space_group_name_H-M   'P 1'
#
loop_
_entity.id
_entity.type
_entity.pdbx_description
1 polymer ?
#
loop_
_entity_poly.entity_id
_entity_poly.type
_entity_poly.pdbx_seq_one_letter_code
_entity_poly.pdbx_strand_id
1 'polypeptide(L)'
;MTISSTPEGVSVSPRHLRFDLAEELKTLWHGNDTFRTAFFNALSLQFPEGEQQFINAVRLYREQVDDPKLKEEIRGFIGQEALHSREHKHYNEALKARGYDIDAIDQRFRRHMEWVGKLPPSRQLAGTCGAEHYTAVLANAILSHPEWMEGATPGMARLWRWHAIEETEHKSVAFDVYRHCVGNERLRRIVFLFVSWNFFKYTFLNTCSLLKADGKLWSPGTWIGGINFLWGKPGVLRKCLPDFLAYFREGFHPWQQDNRELIDKNLNELELEQTAG
;
A
#
# COMPACT_ATOMS: atom_id res chain seq x y z
N MET A 1 -2.24 -26.54 -15.24
CA MET A 1 -2.48 -26.61 -13.78
C MET A 1 -2.95 -25.24 -13.35
N THR A 2 -3.96 -25.14 -12.50
CA THR A 2 -4.42 -23.86 -11.94
C THR A 2 -3.41 -23.42 -10.88
N ILE A 3 -2.75 -22.28 -11.11
CA ILE A 3 -1.78 -21.67 -10.19
C ILE A 3 -2.46 -20.50 -9.45
N SER A 4 -3.25 -19.70 -10.17
CA SER A 4 -3.98 -18.58 -9.60
C SER A 4 -4.92 -19.05 -8.48
N SER A 5 -4.82 -18.34 -7.36
CA SER A 5 -5.65 -18.53 -6.17
C SER A 5 -6.77 -17.49 -6.06
N THR A 6 -6.79 -16.50 -6.95
CA THR A 6 -7.80 -15.44 -6.97
C THR A 6 -9.19 -16.07 -7.12
N PRO A 7 -10.16 -15.76 -6.26
CA PRO A 7 -11.50 -16.31 -6.38
C PRO A 7 -12.16 -15.97 -7.73
N GLU A 8 -13.10 -16.81 -8.17
CA GLU A 8 -13.99 -16.42 -9.26
C GLU A 8 -14.80 -15.17 -8.86
N GLY A 9 -15.04 -14.29 -9.83
CA GLY A 9 -15.74 -13.01 -9.63
C GLY A 9 -14.83 -11.83 -9.26
N VAL A 10 -13.58 -12.08 -8.83
CA VAL A 10 -12.60 -11.00 -8.60
C VAL A 10 -11.83 -10.76 -9.90
N SER A 11 -11.84 -9.50 -10.35
CA SER A 11 -11.13 -9.07 -11.55
C SER A 11 -9.97 -8.16 -11.18
N VAL A 12 -8.74 -8.57 -11.50
CA VAL A 12 -7.55 -7.73 -11.38
C VAL A 12 -7.44 -6.90 -12.67
N SER A 13 -8.08 -5.75 -12.71
CA SER A 13 -8.08 -4.87 -13.89
C SER A 13 -7.89 -3.40 -13.50
N PRO A 14 -7.01 -2.66 -14.19
CA PRO A 14 -6.74 -1.27 -13.87
C PRO A 14 -7.95 -0.36 -14.10
N ARG A 15 -8.29 0.45 -13.10
CA ARG A 15 -9.31 1.51 -13.24
C ARG A 15 -8.61 2.84 -13.45
N HIS A 16 -8.84 3.47 -14.62
CA HIS A 16 -8.14 4.68 -15.04
C HIS A 16 -8.68 5.96 -14.38
N LEU A 17 -8.70 6.01 -13.05
CA LEU A 17 -9.09 7.20 -12.30
C LEU A 17 -7.98 8.27 -12.31
N ARG A 18 -8.39 9.50 -12.04
CA ARG A 18 -7.53 10.66 -11.80
C ARG A 18 -8.07 11.40 -10.59
N PHE A 19 -7.16 11.97 -9.80
CA PHE A 19 -7.50 12.73 -8.61
C PHE A 19 -6.86 14.12 -8.68
N ASP A 20 -7.68 15.17 -8.66
CA ASP A 20 -7.19 16.54 -8.48
C ASP A 20 -7.19 16.87 -6.99
N LEU A 21 -6.02 16.71 -6.36
CA LEU A 21 -5.84 16.81 -4.91
C LEU A 21 -5.00 18.02 -4.50
N ALA A 22 -4.65 18.89 -5.44
CA ALA A 22 -3.67 19.95 -5.19
C ALA A 22 -4.09 20.90 -4.07
N GLU A 23 -5.38 21.26 -3.99
CA GLU A 23 -5.89 22.11 -2.90
C GLU A 23 -6.03 21.34 -1.59
N GLU A 24 -6.53 20.11 -1.61
CA GLU A 24 -6.67 19.28 -0.40
C GLU A 24 -5.30 19.04 0.27
N LEU A 25 -4.28 18.76 -0.54
CA LEU A 25 -2.90 18.47 -0.08
C LEU A 25 -2.16 19.69 0.47
N LYS A 26 -2.69 20.91 0.33
CA LYS A 26 -2.19 22.08 1.06
C LYS A 26 -2.62 22.07 2.53
N THR A 27 -3.64 21.30 2.89
CA THR A 27 -4.28 21.33 4.21
C THR A 27 -3.87 20.14 5.08
N LEU A 28 -4.30 20.16 6.36
CA LEU A 28 -4.31 18.97 7.22
C LEU A 28 -5.51 18.10 6.84
N TRP A 29 -5.42 17.49 5.67
CA TRP A 29 -6.55 16.86 4.99
C TRP A 29 -7.20 15.74 5.79
N HIS A 30 -6.51 15.15 6.76
CA HIS A 30 -7.05 14.11 7.61
C HIS A 30 -7.48 14.65 8.99
N GLY A 31 -8.74 15.09 9.08
CA GLY A 31 -9.38 15.49 10.34
C GLY A 31 -8.76 16.72 11.00
N ASN A 32 -8.09 17.57 10.21
CA ASN A 32 -7.28 18.68 10.72
C ASN A 32 -6.21 18.25 11.75
N ASP A 33 -5.78 16.99 11.70
CA ASP A 33 -4.82 16.39 12.61
C ASP A 33 -3.45 16.26 11.93
N THR A 34 -2.43 16.87 12.53
CA THR A 34 -1.07 16.88 11.98
C THR A 34 -0.47 15.48 11.91
N PHE A 35 -0.67 14.64 12.92
CA PHE A 35 -0.06 13.31 12.95
C PHE A 35 -0.73 12.39 11.93
N ARG A 36 -2.07 12.36 11.88
CA ARG A 36 -2.82 11.53 10.94
C ARG A 36 -2.48 11.89 9.50
N THR A 37 -2.49 13.18 9.19
CA THR A 37 -2.10 13.69 7.87
C THR A 37 -0.67 13.28 7.51
N ALA A 38 0.29 13.51 8.42
CA ALA A 38 1.70 13.16 8.20
C ALA A 38 1.91 11.65 8.04
N PHE A 39 1.19 10.82 8.79
CA PHE A 39 1.31 9.35 8.72
C PHE A 39 0.88 8.81 7.35
N PHE A 40 -0.26 9.24 6.82
CA PHE A 40 -0.72 8.80 5.49
C PHE A 40 0.12 9.41 4.36
N ASN A 41 0.54 10.69 4.48
CA ASN A 41 1.52 11.28 3.56
C ASN A 41 2.83 10.45 3.53
N ALA A 42 3.30 9.99 4.70
CA ALA A 42 4.50 9.18 4.82
C ALA A 42 4.39 7.80 4.15
N LEU A 43 3.20 7.19 4.12
CA LEU A 43 2.90 5.98 3.35
C LEU A 43 2.94 6.28 1.85
N SER A 44 2.25 7.32 1.41
CA SER A 44 2.24 7.77 0.00
C SER A 44 3.64 8.00 -0.56
N LEU A 45 4.56 8.53 0.24
CA LEU A 45 5.96 8.77 -0.15
C LEU A 45 6.77 7.49 -0.45
N GLN A 46 6.29 6.32 -0.07
CA GLN A 46 6.96 5.05 -0.35
C GLN A 46 6.40 4.35 -1.60
N PHE A 47 5.12 4.55 -1.88
CA PHE A 47 4.42 3.83 -2.94
C PHE A 47 5.07 3.96 -4.33
N PRO A 48 5.38 5.16 -4.87
CA PRO A 48 5.90 5.29 -6.22
C PRO A 48 7.10 4.41 -6.58
N GLU A 49 8.12 4.39 -5.72
CA GLU A 49 9.34 3.63 -5.94
C GLU A 49 9.17 2.15 -5.52
N GLY A 50 8.30 1.88 -4.52
CA GLY A 50 7.98 0.53 -4.07
C GLY A 50 7.21 -0.27 -5.13
N GLU A 51 6.10 0.28 -5.62
CA GLU A 51 5.23 -0.31 -6.63
C GLU A 51 5.97 -0.52 -7.96
N GLN A 52 6.83 0.43 -8.33
CA GLN A 52 7.72 0.27 -9.48
C GLN A 52 8.63 -0.95 -9.30
N GLN A 53 9.12 -1.19 -8.09
CA GLN A 53 9.93 -2.37 -7.77
C GLN A 53 9.09 -3.66 -7.71
N PHE A 54 7.83 -3.60 -7.30
CA PHE A 54 6.91 -4.74 -7.36
C PHE A 54 6.70 -5.20 -8.79
N ILE A 55 6.40 -4.26 -9.69
CA ILE A 55 6.31 -4.47 -11.13
C ILE A 55 7.60 -5.13 -11.67
N ASN A 56 8.76 -4.58 -11.31
CA ASN A 56 10.04 -5.10 -11.78
C ASN A 56 10.27 -6.53 -11.31
N ALA A 57 9.99 -6.84 -10.04
CA ALA A 57 10.19 -8.15 -9.46
C ALA A 57 9.27 -9.22 -10.10
N VAL A 58 7.98 -8.91 -10.30
CA VAL A 58 7.03 -9.83 -10.95
C VAL A 58 7.40 -10.06 -12.42
N ARG A 59 7.86 -9.02 -13.14
CA ARG A 59 8.27 -9.13 -14.55
C ARG A 59 9.42 -10.11 -14.77
N LEU A 60 10.32 -10.30 -13.80
CA LEU A 60 11.43 -11.27 -13.89
C LEU A 60 10.94 -12.72 -14.02
N TYR A 61 9.70 -13.00 -13.60
CA TYR A 61 9.14 -14.34 -13.54
C TYR A 61 7.94 -14.57 -14.47
N ARG A 62 7.42 -13.51 -15.11
CA ARG A 62 6.18 -13.56 -15.90
C ARG A 62 6.17 -14.63 -17.00
N GLU A 63 7.33 -14.88 -17.64
CA GLU A 63 7.47 -15.86 -18.74
C GLU A 63 7.55 -17.32 -18.23
N GLN A 64 7.68 -17.54 -16.92
CA GLN A 64 7.70 -18.87 -16.30
C GLN A 64 6.32 -19.32 -15.80
N VAL A 65 5.34 -18.42 -15.85
CA VAL A 65 3.95 -18.71 -15.51
C VAL A 65 3.25 -19.14 -16.79
N ASP A 66 2.54 -20.27 -16.78
CA ASP A 66 1.76 -20.76 -17.94
C ASP A 66 0.25 -20.78 -17.72
N ASP A 67 -0.20 -20.60 -16.49
CA ASP A 67 -1.62 -20.46 -16.17
C ASP A 67 -2.18 -19.20 -16.85
N PRO A 68 -3.14 -19.33 -17.78
CA PRO A 68 -3.70 -18.20 -18.52
C PRO A 68 -4.36 -17.17 -17.58
N LYS A 69 -4.99 -17.62 -16.49
CA LYS A 69 -5.62 -16.72 -15.52
C LYS A 69 -4.56 -15.89 -14.80
N LEU A 70 -3.52 -16.54 -14.28
CA LEU A 70 -2.43 -15.82 -13.61
C LEU A 70 -1.66 -14.90 -14.57
N LYS A 71 -1.53 -15.26 -15.86
CA LYS A 71 -0.94 -14.36 -16.87
C LYS A 71 -1.76 -13.08 -17.04
N GLU A 72 -3.08 -13.18 -17.04
CA GLU A 72 -3.97 -12.02 -17.13
C GLU A 72 -3.87 -11.17 -15.85
N GLU A 73 -3.90 -11.80 -14.69
CA GLU A 73 -3.77 -11.13 -13.39
C GLU A 73 -2.43 -10.42 -13.23
N ILE A 74 -1.33 -10.99 -13.72
CA ILE A 74 -0.01 -10.31 -13.75
C ILE A 74 -0.07 -9.04 -14.61
N ARG A 75 -0.78 -9.07 -15.75
CA ARG A 75 -0.95 -7.86 -16.58
C ARG A 75 -1.80 -6.82 -15.87
N GLY A 76 -2.88 -7.26 -15.22
CA GLY A 76 -3.75 -6.43 -14.40
C GLY A 76 -2.99 -5.74 -13.27
N PHE A 77 -2.28 -6.53 -12.47
CA PHE A 77 -1.37 -6.10 -11.40
C PHE A 77 -0.40 -5.03 -11.88
N ILE A 78 0.35 -5.30 -12.96
CA ILE A 78 1.28 -4.31 -13.54
C ILE A 78 0.56 -3.02 -13.95
N GLY A 79 -0.68 -3.13 -14.44
CA GLY A 79 -1.52 -1.99 -14.79
C GLY A 79 -1.92 -1.17 -13.57
N GLN A 80 -2.51 -1.80 -12.55
CA GLN A 80 -2.95 -1.18 -11.30
C GLN A 80 -1.79 -0.47 -10.61
N GLU A 81 -0.68 -1.16 -10.39
CA GLU A 81 0.54 -0.63 -9.78
C GLU A 81 1.13 0.57 -10.53
N ALA A 82 1.08 0.55 -11.87
CA ALA A 82 1.54 1.69 -12.66
C ALA A 82 0.63 2.92 -12.50
N LEU A 83 -0.67 2.71 -12.30
CA LEU A 83 -1.63 3.77 -12.03
C LEU A 83 -1.49 4.30 -10.59
N HIS A 84 -1.36 3.40 -9.60
CA HIS A 84 -1.06 3.76 -8.20
C HIS A 84 0.17 4.66 -8.14
N SER A 85 1.27 4.22 -8.76
CA SER A 85 2.54 4.93 -8.75
C SER A 85 2.42 6.31 -9.39
N ARG A 86 1.61 6.45 -10.45
CA ARG A 86 1.34 7.75 -11.07
C ARG A 86 0.57 8.68 -10.14
N GLU A 87 -0.55 8.22 -9.58
CA GLU A 87 -1.38 9.08 -8.72
C GLU A 87 -0.63 9.47 -7.43
N HIS A 88 0.12 8.55 -6.83
CA HIS A 88 0.96 8.86 -5.68
C HIS A 88 2.14 9.77 -6.01
N LYS A 89 2.70 9.74 -7.22
CA LYS A 89 3.69 10.76 -7.66
C LYS A 89 3.06 12.14 -7.73
N HIS A 90 1.87 12.28 -8.31
CA HIS A 90 1.18 13.57 -8.36
C HIS A 90 0.82 14.08 -6.96
N TYR A 91 0.34 13.20 -6.09
CA TYR A 91 0.14 13.49 -4.67
C TYR A 91 1.44 14.01 -4.05
N ASN A 92 2.53 13.24 -4.10
CA ASN A 92 3.77 13.59 -3.42
C ASN A 92 4.36 14.89 -3.97
N GLU A 93 4.21 15.18 -5.27
CA GLU A 93 4.62 16.47 -5.83
C GLU A 93 3.79 17.63 -5.28
N ALA A 94 2.47 17.47 -5.19
CA ALA A 94 1.57 18.50 -4.64
C ALA A 94 1.85 18.80 -3.16
N LEU A 95 2.38 17.83 -2.39
CA LEU A 95 2.80 18.04 -1.00
C LEU A 95 3.93 19.09 -0.86
N LYS A 96 4.70 19.39 -1.91
CA LYS A 96 5.71 20.46 -1.88
C LYS A 96 5.09 21.83 -1.56
N ALA A 97 3.80 22.04 -1.87
CA ALA A 97 3.09 23.26 -1.53
C ALA A 97 3.00 23.52 0.00
N ARG A 98 3.20 22.49 0.83
CA ARG A 98 3.31 22.62 2.30
C ARG A 98 4.72 22.97 2.79
N GLY A 99 5.66 23.23 1.88
CA GLY A 99 7.06 23.50 2.21
C GLY A 99 7.86 22.25 2.58
N TYR A 100 7.36 21.06 2.22
CA TYR A 100 8.05 19.80 2.48
C TYR A 100 9.18 19.57 1.47
N ASP A 101 10.34 19.13 1.97
CA ASP A 101 11.47 18.69 1.14
C ASP A 101 11.25 17.24 0.67
N ILE A 102 10.32 17.10 -0.27
CA ILE A 102 9.92 15.80 -0.83
C ILE A 102 11.10 15.16 -1.57
N ASP A 103 11.90 15.95 -2.29
CA ASP A 103 13.02 15.43 -3.08
C ASP A 103 14.08 14.74 -2.18
N ALA A 104 14.39 15.31 -1.01
CA ALA A 104 15.30 14.68 -0.05
C ALA A 104 14.71 13.42 0.60
N ILE A 105 13.40 13.41 0.90
CA ILE A 105 12.71 12.24 1.46
C ILE A 105 12.70 11.10 0.44
N ASP A 106 12.32 11.40 -0.81
CA ASP A 106 12.26 10.43 -1.90
C ASP A 106 13.64 9.88 -2.24
N GLN A 107 14.68 10.71 -2.27
CA GLN A 107 16.05 10.24 -2.55
C GLN A 107 16.53 9.20 -1.53
N ARG A 108 16.10 9.30 -0.27
CA ARG A 108 16.43 8.29 0.75
C ARG A 108 15.78 6.94 0.43
N PHE A 109 14.51 6.92 0.06
CA PHE A 109 13.79 5.68 -0.23
C PHE A 109 14.19 5.09 -1.60
N ARG A 110 14.40 5.94 -2.62
CA ARG A 110 14.89 5.54 -3.93
C ARG A 110 16.22 4.77 -3.86
N ARG A 111 17.20 5.27 -3.09
CA ARG A 111 18.47 4.55 -2.86
C ARG A 111 18.27 3.16 -2.24
N HIS A 112 17.27 3.02 -1.38
CA HIS A 112 16.93 1.72 -0.81
C HIS A 112 16.33 0.79 -1.88
N MET A 113 15.39 1.28 -2.69
CA MET A 113 14.80 0.51 -3.80
C MET A 113 15.82 0.13 -4.87
N GLU A 114 16.77 1.02 -5.20
CA GLU A 114 17.91 0.71 -6.10
C GLU A 114 18.78 -0.44 -5.55
N TRP A 115 18.97 -0.49 -4.23
CA TRP A 115 19.65 -1.62 -3.59
C TRP A 115 18.80 -2.90 -3.64
N VAL A 116 17.49 -2.81 -3.38
CA VAL A 116 16.57 -3.95 -3.50
C VAL A 116 16.59 -4.52 -4.92
N GLY A 117 16.59 -3.68 -5.95
CA GLY A 117 16.66 -4.09 -7.36
C GLY A 117 17.95 -4.82 -7.76
N LYS A 118 18.99 -4.76 -6.94
CA LYS A 118 20.26 -5.49 -7.13
C LYS A 118 20.29 -6.83 -6.38
N LEU A 119 19.29 -7.13 -5.55
CA LEU A 119 19.21 -8.41 -4.86
C LEU A 119 18.90 -9.55 -5.86
N PRO A 120 19.18 -10.82 -5.51
CA PRO A 120 18.74 -11.96 -6.32
C PRO A 120 17.22 -11.88 -6.62
N PRO A 121 16.77 -12.23 -7.83
CA PRO A 121 15.36 -12.16 -8.23
C PRO A 121 14.39 -12.79 -7.21
N SER A 122 14.78 -13.91 -6.60
CA SER A 122 13.96 -14.59 -5.58
C SER A 122 13.73 -13.76 -4.33
N ARG A 123 14.71 -12.93 -3.93
CA ARG A 123 14.58 -12.00 -2.81
C ARG A 123 13.76 -10.77 -3.19
N GLN A 124 13.87 -10.30 -4.43
CA GLN A 124 13.04 -9.19 -4.92
C GLN A 124 11.56 -9.58 -4.90
N LEU A 125 11.23 -10.76 -5.42
CA LEU A 125 9.86 -11.26 -5.44
C LEU A 125 9.36 -11.59 -4.02
N ALA A 126 10.18 -12.23 -3.17
CA ALA A 126 9.83 -12.41 -1.75
C ALA A 126 9.57 -11.08 -1.02
N GLY A 127 10.36 -10.04 -1.35
CA GLY A 127 10.18 -8.70 -0.81
C GLY A 127 8.86 -8.08 -1.27
N THR A 128 8.53 -8.25 -2.54
CA THR A 128 7.24 -7.83 -3.13
C THR A 128 6.09 -8.51 -2.41
N CYS A 129 6.09 -9.84 -2.27
CA CYS A 129 5.05 -10.56 -1.51
C CYS A 129 4.91 -10.07 -0.06
N GLY A 130 6.00 -9.60 0.55
CA GLY A 130 5.97 -9.07 1.90
C GLY A 130 5.38 -7.66 1.97
N ALA A 131 5.69 -6.81 1.00
CA ALA A 131 5.17 -5.45 0.92
C ALA A 131 3.70 -5.43 0.51
N GLU A 132 3.31 -6.25 -0.46
CA GLU A 132 1.93 -6.53 -0.86
C GLU A 132 1.07 -7.02 0.33
N HIS A 133 1.66 -7.80 1.23
CA HIS A 133 0.96 -8.21 2.45
C HIS A 133 0.66 -7.01 3.36
N TYR A 134 1.56 -6.03 3.44
CA TYR A 134 1.31 -4.81 4.21
C TYR A 134 0.22 -3.96 3.58
N THR A 135 0.27 -3.74 2.26
CA THR A 135 -0.73 -2.96 1.53
C THR A 135 -2.10 -3.64 1.60
N ALA A 136 -2.19 -4.95 1.38
CA ALA A 136 -3.43 -5.71 1.49
C ALA A 136 -4.06 -5.66 2.90
N VAL A 137 -3.26 -5.74 3.96
CA VAL A 137 -3.79 -5.64 5.35
C VAL A 137 -4.25 -4.23 5.67
N LEU A 138 -3.52 -3.20 5.22
CA LEU A 138 -3.96 -1.80 5.39
C LEU A 138 -5.21 -1.51 4.55
N ALA A 139 -5.28 -2.03 3.33
CA ALA A 139 -6.41 -1.94 2.43
C ALA A 139 -7.66 -2.56 3.05
N ASN A 140 -7.57 -3.82 3.52
CA ASN A 140 -8.64 -4.47 4.26
C ASN A 140 -9.14 -3.61 5.43
N ALA A 141 -8.22 -2.99 6.17
CA ALA A 141 -8.59 -2.15 7.29
C ALA A 141 -9.27 -0.84 6.87
N ILE A 142 -8.80 -0.16 5.82
CA ILE A 142 -9.46 1.03 5.24
C ILE A 142 -10.88 0.70 4.79
N LEU A 143 -11.08 -0.44 4.11
CA LEU A 143 -12.38 -0.86 3.58
C LEU A 143 -13.34 -1.38 4.68
N SER A 144 -12.81 -1.98 5.74
CA SER A 144 -13.60 -2.56 6.84
C SER A 144 -13.92 -1.56 7.95
N HIS A 145 -13.12 -0.49 8.08
CA HIS A 145 -13.23 0.50 9.14
C HIS A 145 -13.33 1.92 8.57
N PRO A 146 -14.51 2.32 8.04
CA PRO A 146 -14.72 3.66 7.52
C PRO A 146 -14.35 4.77 8.52
N GLU A 147 -14.42 4.50 9.83
CA GLU A 147 -14.05 5.44 10.87
C GLU A 147 -12.55 5.84 10.84
N TRP A 148 -11.71 5.11 10.12
CA TRP A 148 -10.28 5.44 9.98
C TRP A 148 -10.04 6.58 9.01
N MET A 149 -10.92 6.74 8.02
CA MET A 149 -10.89 7.85 7.08
C MET A 149 -11.84 8.98 7.51
N GLU A 150 -12.42 8.91 8.72
CA GLU A 150 -13.27 9.96 9.24
C GLU A 150 -12.52 11.29 9.33
N GLY A 151 -13.15 12.34 8.78
CA GLY A 151 -12.57 13.68 8.69
C GLY A 151 -11.54 13.84 7.56
N ALA A 152 -11.25 12.81 6.76
CA ALA A 152 -10.50 12.99 5.53
C ALA A 152 -11.30 13.86 4.55
N THR A 153 -10.60 14.71 3.80
CA THR A 153 -11.21 15.44 2.68
C THR A 153 -11.72 14.44 1.62
N PRO A 154 -12.80 14.79 0.87
CA PRO A 154 -13.46 13.84 -0.02
C PRO A 154 -12.53 13.23 -1.08
N GLY A 155 -11.68 14.03 -1.73
CA GLY A 155 -10.75 13.54 -2.74
C GLY A 155 -9.73 12.56 -2.16
N MET A 156 -9.19 12.87 -0.99
CA MET A 156 -8.26 11.99 -0.27
C MET A 156 -8.92 10.67 0.14
N ALA A 157 -10.12 10.71 0.72
CA ALA A 157 -10.85 9.49 1.07
C ALA A 157 -11.09 8.61 -0.16
N ARG A 158 -11.44 9.23 -1.29
CA ARG A 158 -11.69 8.55 -2.56
C ARG A 158 -10.42 7.91 -3.14
N LEU A 159 -9.27 8.59 -3.11
CA LEU A 159 -7.99 8.04 -3.57
C LEU A 159 -7.58 6.81 -2.74
N TRP A 160 -7.62 6.92 -1.41
CA TRP A 160 -7.24 5.81 -0.53
C TRP A 160 -8.20 4.63 -0.62
N ARG A 161 -9.50 4.86 -0.81
CA ARG A 161 -10.47 3.80 -1.08
C ARG A 161 -10.17 3.10 -2.41
N TRP A 162 -9.98 3.85 -3.50
CA TRP A 162 -9.65 3.27 -4.80
C TRP A 162 -8.40 2.39 -4.74
N HIS A 163 -7.33 2.90 -4.15
CA HIS A 163 -6.08 2.17 -3.98
C HIS A 163 -6.33 0.90 -3.14
N ALA A 164 -7.01 1.01 -2.00
CA ALA A 164 -7.33 -0.14 -1.15
C ALA A 164 -8.15 -1.22 -1.86
N ILE A 165 -9.08 -0.86 -2.76
CA ILE A 165 -9.83 -1.85 -3.53
C ILE A 165 -8.87 -2.63 -4.46
N GLU A 166 -8.03 -1.94 -5.24
CA GLU A 166 -7.07 -2.59 -6.16
C GLU A 166 -6.06 -3.45 -5.38
N GLU A 167 -5.55 -2.97 -4.24
CA GLU A 167 -4.68 -3.76 -3.36
C GLU A 167 -5.33 -5.06 -2.87
N THR A 168 -6.65 -5.04 -2.65
CA THR A 168 -7.38 -6.22 -2.21
C THR A 168 -7.64 -7.19 -3.37
N GLU A 169 -7.86 -6.70 -4.58
CA GLU A 169 -8.04 -7.53 -5.79
C GLU A 169 -6.76 -8.29 -6.13
N HIS A 170 -5.61 -7.62 -6.06
CA HIS A 170 -4.34 -8.19 -6.53
C HIS A 170 -3.44 -8.81 -5.44
N LYS A 171 -3.89 -8.81 -4.18
CA LYS A 171 -3.10 -9.26 -3.00
C LYS A 171 -2.43 -10.63 -3.08
N SER A 172 -2.91 -11.52 -3.95
CA SER A 172 -2.31 -12.85 -4.14
C SER A 172 -1.41 -12.96 -5.37
N VAL A 173 -1.43 -12.02 -6.30
CA VAL A 173 -0.78 -12.18 -7.62
C VAL A 173 0.71 -12.41 -7.46
N ALA A 174 1.42 -11.51 -6.76
CA ALA A 174 2.84 -11.69 -6.49
C ALA A 174 3.14 -12.96 -5.67
N PHE A 175 2.24 -13.33 -4.75
CA PHE A 175 2.36 -14.50 -3.90
C PHE A 175 2.25 -15.82 -4.69
N ASP A 176 1.30 -15.91 -5.62
CA ASP A 176 1.10 -17.07 -6.50
C ASP A 176 2.28 -17.25 -7.45
N VAL A 177 2.78 -16.14 -8.03
CA VAL A 177 4.02 -16.15 -8.82
C VAL A 177 5.20 -16.65 -7.98
N TYR A 178 5.33 -16.19 -6.73
CA TYR A 178 6.41 -16.63 -5.86
C TYR A 178 6.33 -18.11 -5.52
N ARG A 179 5.15 -18.61 -5.15
CA ARG A 179 4.98 -20.02 -4.80
C ARG A 179 5.24 -20.94 -5.99
N HIS A 180 4.83 -20.55 -7.18
CA HIS A 180 5.08 -21.31 -8.41
C HIS A 180 6.55 -21.28 -8.83
N CYS A 181 7.16 -20.10 -8.93
CA CYS A 181 8.49 -19.95 -9.52
C CYS A 181 9.65 -20.15 -8.52
N VAL A 182 9.43 -19.87 -7.23
CA VAL A 182 10.48 -19.90 -6.19
C VAL A 182 10.17 -20.92 -5.11
N GLY A 183 8.94 -20.94 -4.58
CA GLY A 183 8.46 -21.94 -3.61
C GLY A 183 9.19 -21.98 -2.25
N ASN A 184 10.08 -21.02 -1.96
CA ASN A 184 10.90 -21.04 -0.75
C ASN A 184 10.23 -20.25 0.40
N GLU A 185 9.40 -20.93 1.18
CA GLU A 185 8.65 -20.34 2.29
C GLU A 185 9.54 -19.77 3.41
N ARG A 186 10.69 -20.40 3.68
CA ARG A 186 11.64 -19.91 4.69
C ARG A 186 12.26 -18.59 4.25
N LEU A 187 12.67 -18.49 2.98
CA LEU A 187 13.19 -17.24 2.41
C LEU A 187 12.14 -16.13 2.47
N ARG A 188 10.90 -16.42 2.07
CA ARG A 188 9.78 -15.48 2.11
C ARG A 188 9.59 -14.88 3.51
N ARG A 189 9.55 -15.72 4.55
CA ARG A 189 9.41 -15.26 5.95
C ARG A 189 10.61 -14.46 6.47
N ILE A 190 11.83 -14.86 6.11
CA ILE A 190 13.04 -14.11 6.50
C ILE A 190 13.04 -12.74 5.83
N VAL A 191 12.79 -12.69 4.52
CA VAL A 191 12.73 -11.44 3.76
C VAL A 191 11.60 -10.54 4.29
N PHE A 192 10.47 -11.11 4.68
CA PHE A 192 9.39 -10.36 5.29
C PHE A 192 9.83 -9.61 6.56
N LEU A 193 10.65 -10.21 7.43
CA LEU A 193 11.20 -9.48 8.59
C LEU A 193 12.03 -8.25 8.19
N PHE A 194 12.82 -8.36 7.11
CA PHE A 194 13.56 -7.22 6.55
C PHE A 194 12.61 -6.17 5.95
N VAL A 195 11.55 -6.60 5.26
CA VAL A 195 10.51 -5.70 4.75
C VAL A 195 9.82 -4.99 5.90
N SER A 196 9.37 -5.70 6.93
CA SER A 196 8.74 -5.16 8.14
C SER A 196 9.60 -4.06 8.76
N TRP A 197 10.88 -4.35 9.03
CA TRP A 197 11.79 -3.38 9.60
C TRP A 197 11.90 -2.12 8.73
N ASN A 198 12.11 -2.28 7.42
CA ASN A 198 12.29 -1.14 6.52
C ASN A 198 10.98 -0.36 6.32
N PHE A 199 9.83 -1.02 6.21
CA PHE A 199 8.52 -0.39 6.06
C PHE A 199 8.22 0.54 7.24
N PHE A 200 8.33 0.04 8.48
CA PHE A 200 8.10 0.86 9.68
C PHE A 200 9.18 1.93 9.85
N LYS A 201 10.44 1.62 9.56
CA LYS A 201 11.55 2.60 9.62
C LYS A 201 11.31 3.77 8.67
N TYR A 202 11.00 3.52 7.39
CA TYR A 202 10.80 4.60 6.42
C TYR A 202 9.50 5.36 6.68
N THR A 203 8.41 4.68 7.03
CA THR A 203 7.18 5.36 7.46
C THR A 203 7.44 6.29 8.65
N PHE A 204 8.18 5.83 9.66
CA PHE A 204 8.54 6.64 10.81
C PHE A 204 9.44 7.82 10.44
N LEU A 205 10.52 7.60 9.67
CA LEU A 205 11.43 8.66 9.25
C LEU A 205 10.74 9.70 8.37
N ASN A 206 9.85 9.29 7.48
CA ASN A 206 9.05 10.18 6.65
C ASN A 206 8.07 10.98 7.52
N THR A 207 7.35 10.33 8.43
CA THR A 207 6.47 11.02 9.40
C THR A 207 7.24 12.07 10.20
N CYS A 208 8.42 11.73 10.74
CA CYS A 208 9.28 12.67 11.44
C CYS A 208 9.73 13.85 10.55
N SER A 209 10.03 13.59 9.27
CA SER A 209 10.46 14.63 8.33
C SER A 209 9.32 15.63 8.05
N LEU A 210 8.10 15.12 7.87
CA LEU A 210 6.90 15.94 7.67
C LEU A 210 6.53 16.72 8.93
N LEU A 211 6.51 16.07 10.10
CA LEU A 211 6.26 16.74 11.38
C LEU A 211 7.32 17.79 11.71
N LYS A 212 8.57 17.60 11.27
CA LYS A 212 9.63 18.62 11.41
C LYS A 212 9.29 19.87 10.61
N ALA A 213 8.88 19.70 9.35
CA ALA A 213 8.49 20.81 8.49
C ALA A 213 7.25 21.55 9.03
N ASP A 214 6.30 20.82 9.62
CA ASP A 214 5.13 21.41 10.29
C ASP A 214 5.45 22.01 11.69
N GLY A 215 6.70 21.96 12.16
CA GLY A 215 7.09 22.45 13.48
C GLY A 215 6.53 21.64 14.67
N LYS A 216 6.07 20.40 14.42
CA LYS A 216 5.42 19.51 15.40
C LYS A 216 6.25 18.31 15.81
N LEU A 217 7.46 18.12 15.27
CA LEU A 217 8.33 16.99 15.60
C LEU A 217 8.56 16.80 17.11
N TRP A 218 8.68 17.89 17.87
CA TRP A 218 8.92 17.84 19.31
C TRP A 218 7.66 18.12 20.15
N SER A 219 6.47 18.09 19.54
CA SER A 219 5.21 18.33 20.24
C SER A 219 4.71 17.04 20.91
N PRO A 220 4.70 16.95 22.26
CA PRO A 220 4.23 15.73 22.93
C PRO A 220 2.77 15.44 22.63
N GLY A 221 1.93 16.48 22.50
CA GLY A 221 0.51 16.33 22.16
C GLY A 221 0.29 15.65 20.81
N THR A 222 1.08 16.03 19.79
CA THR A 222 1.04 15.40 18.47
C THR A 222 1.41 13.92 18.54
N TRP A 223 2.47 13.56 19.28
CA TRP A 223 2.89 12.16 19.42
C TRP A 223 1.94 11.33 20.28
N ILE A 224 1.40 11.87 21.36
CA ILE A 224 0.40 11.19 22.19
C ILE A 224 -0.86 10.94 21.36
N GLY A 225 -1.33 11.95 20.62
CA GLY A 225 -2.44 11.81 19.68
C GLY A 225 -2.18 10.74 18.63
N GLY A 226 -0.97 10.73 18.05
CA GLY A 226 -0.54 9.73 17.09
C GLY A 226 -0.47 8.31 17.65
N ILE A 227 0.11 8.12 18.85
CA ILE A 227 0.14 6.83 19.53
C ILE A 227 -1.29 6.36 19.82
N ASN A 228 -2.18 7.25 20.27
CA ASN A 228 -3.59 6.91 20.47
C ASN A 228 -4.29 6.54 19.15
N PHE A 229 -4.00 7.23 18.05
CA PHE A 229 -4.53 6.88 16.74
C PHE A 229 -4.07 5.49 16.27
N LEU A 230 -2.77 5.19 16.42
CA LEU A 230 -2.17 3.93 15.97
C LEU A 230 -2.47 2.73 16.89
N TRP A 231 -2.52 2.92 18.21
CA TRP A 231 -2.62 1.84 19.19
C TRP A 231 -3.84 1.94 20.11
N GLY A 232 -4.33 3.15 20.37
CA GLY A 232 -5.52 3.41 21.17
C GLY A 232 -6.81 3.28 20.36
N LYS A 233 -7.57 4.39 20.24
CA LYS A 233 -8.80 4.48 19.43
C LYS A 233 -8.58 5.41 18.22
N PRO A 234 -8.79 4.94 16.96
CA PRO A 234 -9.37 3.64 16.60
C PRO A 234 -8.39 2.46 16.71
N GLY A 235 -7.08 2.72 16.75
CA GLY A 235 -6.04 1.69 16.91
C GLY A 235 -5.62 1.04 15.61
N VAL A 236 -5.20 1.86 14.64
CA VAL A 236 -4.83 1.47 13.27
C VAL A 236 -3.90 0.24 13.24
N LEU A 237 -2.72 0.36 13.84
CA LEU A 237 -1.74 -0.74 13.84
C LEU A 237 -2.15 -1.89 14.76
N ARG A 238 -2.80 -1.58 15.90
CA ARG A 238 -3.27 -2.61 16.83
C ARG A 238 -4.27 -3.56 16.17
N LYS A 239 -5.21 -3.03 15.39
CA LYS A 239 -6.23 -3.81 14.67
C LYS A 239 -5.64 -4.60 13.49
N CYS A 240 -4.63 -4.07 12.79
CA CYS A 240 -3.94 -4.78 11.70
C CYS A 240 -2.93 -5.85 12.17
N LEU A 241 -2.46 -5.78 13.41
CA LEU A 241 -1.37 -6.64 13.91
C LEU A 241 -1.63 -8.15 13.73
N PRO A 242 -2.83 -8.71 14.02
CA PRO A 242 -3.09 -10.12 13.79
C PRO A 242 -2.90 -10.54 12.33
N ASP A 243 -3.36 -9.72 11.39
CA ASP A 243 -3.26 -9.99 9.96
C ASP A 243 -1.81 -9.85 9.47
N PHE A 244 -1.04 -8.88 9.98
CA PHE A 244 0.40 -8.82 9.73
C PHE A 244 1.14 -10.08 10.19
N LEU A 245 0.79 -10.60 11.37
CA LEU A 245 1.39 -11.82 11.92
C LEU A 245 0.93 -13.09 11.19
N ALA A 246 -0.24 -13.06 10.54
CA ALA A 246 -0.76 -14.20 9.79
C ALA A 246 0.20 -14.66 8.68
N TYR A 247 1.04 -13.76 8.14
CA TYR A 247 2.03 -14.05 7.11
C TYR A 247 3.05 -15.13 7.48
N PHE A 248 3.31 -15.30 8.79
CA PHE A 248 4.23 -16.30 9.33
C PHE A 248 3.62 -17.69 9.48
N ARG A 249 2.28 -17.82 9.40
CA ARG A 249 1.60 -19.10 9.57
C ARG A 249 2.01 -20.09 8.49
N GLU A 250 2.08 -21.36 8.88
CA GLU A 250 2.23 -22.45 7.92
C GLU A 250 0.98 -22.51 7.02
N GLY A 251 1.19 -22.72 5.72
CA GLY A 251 0.10 -22.72 4.75
C GLY A 251 -0.59 -21.36 4.57
N PHE A 252 0.02 -20.25 5.02
CA PHE A 252 -0.51 -18.91 4.78
C PHE A 252 -0.79 -18.68 3.30
N HIS A 253 -1.93 -18.05 3.02
CA HIS A 253 -2.28 -17.58 1.69
C HIS A 253 -3.14 -16.30 1.79
N PRO A 254 -2.88 -15.24 0.99
CA PRO A 254 -3.62 -13.97 1.08
C PRO A 254 -5.16 -14.09 1.00
N TRP A 255 -5.66 -14.97 0.13
CA TRP A 255 -7.11 -15.27 0.00
C TRP A 255 -7.72 -16.15 1.11
N GLN A 256 -6.96 -16.54 2.15
CA GLN A 256 -7.58 -17.09 3.37
C GLN A 256 -8.40 -16.04 4.13
N GLN A 257 -8.11 -14.75 3.90
CA GLN A 257 -8.99 -13.65 4.26
C GLN A 257 -9.87 -13.36 3.04
N ASP A 258 -11.15 -13.71 3.11
CA ASP A 258 -12.08 -13.41 2.02
C ASP A 258 -12.58 -11.96 2.15
N ASN A 259 -12.32 -11.15 1.13
CA ASN A 259 -12.66 -9.73 1.11
C ASN A 259 -13.59 -9.36 -0.05
N ARG A 260 -14.20 -10.34 -0.73
CA ARG A 260 -15.04 -10.09 -1.91
C ARG A 260 -16.20 -9.14 -1.62
N GLU A 261 -16.93 -9.38 -0.53
CA GLU A 261 -18.05 -8.51 -0.14
C GLU A 261 -17.59 -7.06 0.15
N LEU A 262 -16.36 -6.88 0.67
CA LEU A 262 -15.81 -5.55 0.92
C LEU A 262 -15.42 -4.85 -0.38
N ILE A 263 -14.84 -5.58 -1.34
CA ILE A 263 -14.55 -5.07 -2.69
C ILE A 263 -15.86 -4.60 -3.32
N ASP A 264 -16.88 -5.45 -3.40
CA ASP A 264 -18.15 -5.15 -4.05
C ASP A 264 -18.83 -3.93 -3.42
N LYS A 265 -18.89 -3.88 -2.09
CA LYS A 265 -19.48 -2.74 -1.37
C LYS A 265 -18.75 -1.43 -1.70
N ASN A 266 -17.41 -1.42 -1.62
CA ASN A 266 -16.64 -0.20 -1.79
C ASN A 266 -16.51 0.24 -3.25
N LEU A 267 -16.58 -0.69 -4.21
CA LEU A 267 -16.70 -0.38 -5.63
C LEU A 267 -18.00 0.38 -5.92
N ASN A 268 -19.14 -0.13 -5.41
CA ASN A 268 -20.42 0.56 -5.56
C ASN A 268 -20.37 1.98 -4.97
N GLU A 269 -19.77 2.16 -3.78
CA GLU A 269 -19.58 3.49 -3.19
C GLU A 269 -18.71 4.39 -4.08
N LEU A 270 -17.59 3.88 -4.60
CA LEU A 270 -16.67 4.63 -5.46
C LEU A 270 -17.29 5.06 -6.80
N GLU A 271 -18.19 4.25 -7.35
CA GLU A 271 -18.93 4.54 -8.59
C GLU A 271 -20.04 5.57 -8.36
N LEU A 272 -20.78 5.47 -7.25
CA LEU A 272 -21.79 6.46 -6.88
C LEU A 272 -21.16 7.85 -6.73
N GLU A 273 -19.99 7.94 -6.10
CA GLU A 273 -19.23 9.18 -5.96
C GLU A 273 -18.78 9.78 -7.31
N GLN A 274 -18.57 8.97 -8.36
CA GLN A 274 -18.23 9.47 -9.70
C GLN A 274 -19.40 10.10 -10.43
N THR A 275 -20.61 9.58 -10.20
CA THR A 275 -21.82 10.06 -10.87
C THR A 275 -22.42 11.31 -10.22
N ALA A 276 -22.02 11.61 -8.98
CA ALA A 276 -22.53 12.74 -8.20
C ALA A 276 -21.69 14.03 -8.30
N GLY A 277 -20.50 13.98 -8.90
CA GLY A 277 -19.60 15.13 -9.10
C GLY A 277 -19.57 15.60 -10.54
#